data_AF-A0A938SBN4-F1
#
_entry.id   AF-A0A938SBN4-F1
#
_cell.length_a   1.000
_cell.length_b   1.000
_cell.length_c   1.000
_cell.angle_alpha   90.00
_cell.angle_beta   90.00
_cell.angle_gamma   90.00
#
_symmetry.space_group_name_H-M   'P 1'
#
loop_
_entity.id
_entity.type
_entity.pdbx_description
1 polymer ?
#
loop_
_entity_poly.entity_id
_entity_poly.type
_entity_poly.pdbx_seq_one_letter_code
_entity_poly.pdbx_strand_id
1 'polypeptide(L)'
;MADVRAFGARGDGRADDTQAIQRAVKEGDGLLIFPRGVYRVTRPIEVALADCGPASISGSDGVARVVMEGAGPAFHLLGTHEG
;
A
#
# COMPACT_ATOMS: atom_id res chain seq x y z
N MET A 1 13.34 -1.58 0.89
CA MET A 1 12.39 -0.75 1.68
C MET A 1 11.69 0.20 0.73
N ALA A 2 10.38 0.10 0.57
CA ALA A 2 9.61 0.90 -0.39
C ALA A 2 8.78 1.97 0.32
N ASP A 3 9.25 3.22 0.32
CA ASP A 3 8.44 4.36 0.74
C ASP A 3 7.43 4.70 -0.36
N VAL A 4 6.13 4.67 -0.05
CA VAL A 4 5.08 4.92 -1.03
C VAL A 4 5.18 6.30 -1.70
N ARG A 5 5.78 7.30 -1.04
CA ARG A 5 6.02 8.63 -1.63
C ARG A 5 7.11 8.60 -2.70
N ALA A 6 8.10 7.72 -2.57
CA ALA A 6 9.10 7.52 -3.62
C ALA A 6 8.48 6.97 -4.92
N PHE A 7 7.37 6.24 -4.78
CA PHE A 7 6.56 5.75 -5.91
C PHE A 7 5.46 6.73 -6.36
N GLY A 8 5.45 7.96 -5.82
CA GLY A 8 4.57 9.05 -6.24
C GLY A 8 3.28 9.20 -5.43
N ALA A 9 3.14 8.53 -4.28
CA ALA A 9 2.02 8.79 -3.38
C ALA A 9 2.16 10.17 -2.73
N ARG A 10 1.06 10.92 -2.65
CA ARG A 10 1.02 12.25 -2.04
C ARG A 10 0.64 12.18 -0.57
N GLY A 11 -0.35 11.37 -0.21
CA GLY A 11 -0.84 11.31 1.16
C GLY A 11 -1.52 12.61 1.63
N ASP A 12 -2.13 13.36 0.72
CA ASP A 12 -2.82 14.64 0.95
C ASP A 12 -4.34 14.50 1.18
N GLY A 13 -4.87 13.27 1.08
CA GLY A 13 -6.27 12.91 1.24
C GLY A 13 -7.16 13.26 0.03
N ARG A 14 -6.59 13.77 -1.06
CA ARG A 14 -7.33 14.20 -2.27
C ARG A 14 -6.88 13.46 -3.50
N ALA A 15 -5.56 13.36 -3.70
CA ALA A 15 -5.00 12.64 -4.83
C ALA A 15 -5.29 11.15 -4.72
N ASP A 16 -5.48 10.50 -5.86
CA ASP A 16 -5.58 9.04 -5.89
C ASP A 16 -4.18 8.42 -5.79
N ASP A 17 -3.86 7.89 -4.62
CA ASP A 17 -2.57 7.27 -4.32
C ASP A 17 -2.51 5.79 -4.72
N THR A 18 -3.61 5.22 -5.22
CA THR A 18 -3.73 3.79 -5.48
C THR A 18 -2.63 3.24 -6.38
N GLN A 19 -2.37 3.90 -7.51
CA GLN A 19 -1.37 3.41 -8.47
C GLN A 19 0.04 3.47 -7.89
N ALA A 20 0.36 4.52 -7.13
CA ALA A 20 1.66 4.66 -6.49
C ALA A 20 1.89 3.55 -5.45
N ILE A 21 0.88 3.30 -4.60
CA ILE A 21 0.96 2.25 -3.58
C ILE A 21 1.03 0.87 -4.23
N GLN A 22 0.25 0.59 -5.28
CA GLN A 22 0.30 -0.70 -5.99
C GLN A 22 1.68 -0.94 -6.63
N ARG A 23 2.34 0.10 -7.14
CA ARG A 23 3.72 -0.01 -7.64
C ARG A 23 4.70 -0.31 -6.52
N ALA A 24 4.57 0.36 -5.38
CA ALA A 24 5.41 0.07 -4.21
C ALA A 24 5.28 -1.39 -3.75
N VAL A 25 4.10 -2.00 -3.87
CA VAL A 25 3.90 -3.44 -3.57
C VAL A 25 4.64 -4.32 -4.58
N LYS A 26 4.58 -3.98 -5.87
CA LYS A 26 5.11 -4.81 -6.95
C LYS A 26 6.62 -4.68 -7.13
N GLU A 27 7.15 -3.48 -6.98
CA GLU A 27 8.56 -3.15 -7.22
C GLU A 27 9.38 -3.09 -5.92
N GLY A 28 8.71 -3.11 -4.76
CA GLY A 28 9.35 -3.07 -3.45
C GLY A 28 9.75 -4.45 -2.92
N ASP A 29 10.57 -4.46 -1.88
CA ASP A 29 11.08 -5.68 -1.23
C ASP A 29 10.13 -6.24 -0.16
N GLY A 30 8.81 -6.12 -0.36
CA GLY A 30 7.79 -6.56 0.60
C GLY A 30 7.55 -5.63 1.81
N LEU A 31 8.44 -4.67 2.10
CA LEU A 31 8.23 -3.65 3.14
C LEU A 31 7.68 -2.34 2.56
N LEU A 32 6.41 -2.06 2.85
CA LEU A 32 5.72 -0.81 2.51
C LEU A 32 5.78 0.18 3.67
N ILE A 33 6.42 1.33 3.45
CA ILE A 33 6.48 2.42 4.41
C ILE A 33 5.51 3.52 4.02
N PHE A 34 4.62 3.88 4.94
CA PHE A 34 3.66 4.96 4.82
C PHE A 34 4.03 6.10 5.78
N PRO A 35 4.65 7.18 5.28
CA PRO A 35 4.85 8.38 6.08
C PRO A 35 3.50 8.96 6.53
N ARG A 36 3.48 9.67 7.67
CA ARG A 36 2.28 10.38 8.15
C ARG A 36 1.57 11.14 7.01
N GLY A 37 0.29 10.86 6.84
CA GLY A 37 -0.54 11.42 5.79
C GLY A 37 -1.89 10.73 5.68
N VAL A 38 -2.73 11.23 4.77
CA VAL A 38 -4.01 10.60 4.42
C VAL A 38 -3.89 10.12 2.98
N TYR A 39 -3.83 8.80 2.79
CA TYR A 39 -3.70 8.20 1.48
C TYR A 39 -5.08 7.79 1.00
N ARG A 40 -5.54 8.41 -0.08
CA ARG A 40 -6.84 8.10 -0.67
C ARG A 40 -6.63 7.04 -1.75
N VAL A 41 -7.33 5.92 -1.63
CA VAL A 41 -7.34 4.84 -2.61
C VAL A 41 -8.74 4.67 -3.18
N THR A 42 -8.84 4.32 -4.46
CA THR A 42 -10.10 4.16 -5.20
C THR A 42 -10.39 2.72 -5.63
N ARG A 43 -9.40 1.84 -5.50
CA ARG A 43 -9.53 0.38 -5.68
C ARG A 43 -8.63 -0.36 -4.68
N PRO A 44 -8.89 -1.66 -4.44
CA PRO A 44 -8.07 -2.45 -3.53
C PRO A 44 -6.59 -2.46 -3.94
N ILE A 45 -5.72 -2.36 -2.94
CA ILE A 45 -4.29 -2.64 -3.08
C ILE A 45 -4.09 -4.14 -2.90
N GLU A 46 -3.71 -4.81 -3.98
CA GLU A 46 -3.49 -6.25 -3.97
C GLU A 46 -2.06 -6.56 -3.53
N VAL A 47 -1.93 -7.33 -2.46
CA VAL A 47 -0.67 -7.81 -1.90
C VAL A 47 -0.64 -9.33 -2.04
N ALA A 48 -0.16 -9.80 -3.19
CA ALA A 48 -0.04 -11.22 -3.49
C ALA A 48 1.27 -11.78 -2.95
N LEU A 49 1.19 -12.53 -1.85
CA LEU A 49 2.38 -13.09 -1.18
C LEU A 49 3.11 -14.13 -2.05
N ALA A 50 2.45 -14.69 -3.06
CA ALA A 50 3.08 -15.53 -4.08
C ALA A 50 4.09 -14.75 -4.94
N ASP A 51 3.84 -13.47 -5.19
CA ASP A 51 4.66 -12.62 -6.07
C ASP A 51 5.71 -11.82 -5.29
N CYS A 52 5.33 -11.27 -4.13
CA CYS A 52 6.19 -10.39 -3.35
C CYS A 52 6.88 -11.08 -2.15
N GLY A 53 6.55 -12.35 -1.87
CA GLY A 53 7.03 -13.03 -0.66
C GLY A 53 6.43 -12.41 0.61
N PRO A 54 7.12 -12.52 1.77
CA PRO A 54 6.68 -11.92 3.03
C PRO A 54 6.50 -10.40 2.89
N ALA A 55 5.33 -9.90 3.30
CA ALA A 55 5.01 -8.48 3.21
C ALA A 55 4.77 -7.85 4.59
N SER A 56 5.14 -6.58 4.74
CA SER A 56 4.92 -5.76 5.93
C SER A 56 4.43 -4.38 5.52
N ILE A 57 3.46 -3.86 6.29
CA ILE A 57 2.91 -2.51 6.13
C ILE A 57 3.23 -1.75 7.42
N SER A 58 3.99 -0.67 7.30
CA SER A 58 4.46 0.11 8.45
C SER A 58 4.22 1.60 8.25
N GLY A 59 3.79 2.28 9.31
CA GLY A 59 3.73 3.74 9.35
C GLY A 59 5.08 4.32 9.80
N SER A 60 5.58 5.35 9.11
CA SER A 60 6.73 6.13 9.57
C SER A 60 6.31 7.53 10.02
N ASP A 61 6.99 8.06 11.04
CA ASP A 61 6.84 9.45 11.52
C ASP A 61 5.41 9.80 11.98
N GLY A 62 4.66 8.82 12.45
CA GLY A 62 3.30 8.96 12.99
C GLY A 62 2.32 7.93 12.43
N VAL A 63 1.03 8.24 12.52
CA VAL A 63 -0.04 7.38 11.99
C VAL A 63 -0.40 7.82 10.57
N ALA A 64 -0.23 6.91 9.62
CA ALA A 64 -0.81 7.04 8.29
C ALA A 64 -2.28 6.59 8.32
N ARG A 65 -3.15 7.33 7.64
CA ARG A 65 -4.55 6.96 7.43
C ARG A 65 -4.74 6.57 5.98
N VAL A 66 -5.27 5.39 5.72
CA VAL A 66 -5.69 4.98 4.38
C VAL A 66 -7.21 5.07 4.30
N VAL A 67 -7.72 5.72 3.27
CA VAL A 67 -9.16 5.92 3.04
C VAL A 67 -9.54 5.26 1.73
N MET A 68 -10.46 4.29 1.81
CA MET A 68 -11.05 3.63 0.66
C MET A 68 -12.29 4.41 0.19
N GLU A 69 -12.27 4.89 -1.06
CA GLU A 69 -13.44 5.51 -1.72
C GLU A 69 -14.10 4.63 -2.79
N GLY A 70 -13.58 3.42 -3.02
CA GLY A 70 -14.14 2.44 -3.95
C GLY A 70 -14.86 1.30 -3.26
N ALA A 71 -15.38 0.36 -4.06
CA ALA A 71 -15.91 -0.90 -3.56
C ALA A 71 -14.77 -1.85 -3.14
N GLY A 72 -15.00 -2.62 -2.08
CA GLY A 72 -14.06 -3.63 -1.58
C GLY A 72 -13.12 -3.11 -0.48
N PRO A 73 -12.12 -3.92 -0.10
CA PRO A 73 -11.18 -3.56 0.96
C PRO A 73 -10.09 -2.61 0.46
N ALA A 74 -9.53 -1.79 1.35
CA ALA A 74 -8.37 -0.95 1.03
C ALA A 74 -7.12 -1.80 0.71
N PHE A 75 -6.91 -2.86 1.49
CA PHE A 75 -5.83 -3.82 1.28
C PHE A 75 -6.42 -5.22 1.17
N HIS A 76 -5.95 -5.98 0.19
CA HIS A 76 -6.29 -7.38 0.00
C HIS A 76 -5.01 -8.20 0.01
N LEU A 77 -4.76 -8.89 1.13
CA LEU A 77 -3.62 -9.78 1.26
C LEU A 77 -4.01 -11.17 0.75
N LEU A 78 -3.40 -11.57 -0.36
CA LEU A 78 -3.61 -12.86 -0.98
C LEU A 78 -2.49 -13.80 -0.54
N GLY A 79 -2.81 -14.62 0.48
CA GLY A 79 -1.90 -15.64 0.98
C GLY A 79 -1.80 -16.86 0.04
N THR A 80 -0.79 -17.67 0.27
CA THR A 80 -0.64 -18.99 -0.35
C THR A 80 -1.02 -20.07 0.68
N HIS A 81 -1.43 -21.24 0.20
CA HIS A 81 -1.76 -22.41 1.04
C HIS A 81 -0.69 -23.50 0.96
N GLU A 82 0.36 -23.29 0.17
CA GLU A 82 1.54 -24.16 0.09
C GLU A 82 2.52 -23.83 1.24
N GLY A 83 2.07 -24.09 2.46
CA GLY A 83 2.87 -24.05 3.68
C GLY A 83 3.17 -25.43 4.21
#